data_AF-A0A4W5L2W3-F1
#
_entry.id   AF-A0A4W5L2W3-F1
#
_cell.length_a   1.000
_cell.length_b   1.000
_cell.length_c   1.000
_cell.angle_alpha   90.00
_cell.angle_beta   90.00
_cell.angle_gamma   90.00
#
_symmetry.space_group_name_H-M   'P 1'
#
loop_
_entity.id
_entity.type
_entity.pdbx_description
1 polymer ?
#
loop_
_entity_poly.entity_id
_entity_poly.type
_entity_poly.pdbx_seq_one_letter_code
_entity_poly.pdbx_strand_id
1 'polypeptide(L)'
;MCLLQVKLSSWKGEKPGSWYSQFRKGKQFSYSGSDGSPVHVVQLVFLKLLSASSRQTFTYHCQNSAAWIHTATFSHQHALRFRGSSGEELTHQDTHYITALHDGCQVTHTDTTSQHYTTAAR
;
A
#
# COMPACT_ATOMS: atom_id res chain seq x y z
N MET A 1 -10.39 12.89 3.45
CA MET A 1 -10.53 11.42 3.52
C MET A 1 -10.98 11.09 4.94
N CYS A 2 -12.23 10.67 5.12
CA CYS A 2 -12.72 10.26 6.44
C CYS A 2 -12.11 8.90 6.79
N LEU A 3 -11.17 8.88 7.73
CA LEU A 3 -10.77 7.64 8.41
C LEU A 3 -11.92 7.26 9.35
N LEU A 4 -12.93 6.57 8.82
CA LEU A 4 -13.81 5.79 9.69
C LEU A 4 -12.92 4.78 10.42
N GLN A 5 -12.97 4.78 11.74
CA GLN A 5 -12.26 3.82 12.57
C GLN A 5 -12.89 2.43 12.34
N VAL A 6 -12.42 1.74 11.31
CA VAL A 6 -12.86 0.38 10.97
C VAL A 6 -12.14 -0.57 11.91
N LYS A 7 -12.89 -1.39 12.64
CA LYS A 7 -12.33 -2.50 13.42
C LYS A 7 -11.58 -3.42 12.47
N LEU A 8 -10.25 -3.50 12.63
CA LEU A 8 -9.44 -4.41 11.83
C LEU A 8 -9.91 -5.85 12.05
N SER A 9 -10.05 -6.57 10.95
CA SER A 9 -10.40 -7.99 10.96
C SER A 9 -9.58 -8.70 9.91
N SER A 10 -9.09 -9.90 10.22
CA SER A 10 -8.37 -10.73 9.27
C SER A 10 -9.20 -10.99 8.00
N TRP A 11 -8.54 -10.96 6.85
CA TRP A 11 -9.17 -11.25 5.58
C TRP A 11 -9.42 -12.76 5.45
N LYS A 12 -10.69 -13.16 5.27
CA LYS A 12 -11.02 -14.58 5.06
C LYS A 12 -10.37 -15.10 3.76
N GLY A 13 -9.48 -16.08 3.88
CA GLY A 13 -8.79 -16.70 2.76
C GLY A 13 -7.49 -16.01 2.34
N GLU A 14 -6.96 -15.10 3.17
CA GLU A 14 -5.62 -14.53 2.98
C GLU A 14 -4.55 -15.62 3.01
N LYS A 15 -3.67 -15.59 2.01
CA LYS A 15 -2.47 -16.43 1.96
C LYS A 15 -1.25 -15.51 1.96
N PRO A 16 -0.24 -15.78 2.80
CA PRO A 16 1.01 -15.04 2.75
C PRO A 16 1.57 -14.98 1.32
N GLY A 17 2.01 -13.80 0.89
CA GLY A 17 2.56 -13.58 -0.45
C GLY A 17 1.54 -13.40 -1.58
N SER A 18 0.24 -13.56 -1.33
CA SER A 18 -0.79 -13.23 -2.32
C SER A 18 -1.18 -11.75 -2.28
N TRP A 19 -1.73 -11.24 -3.40
CA TRP A 19 -2.08 -9.82 -3.52
C TRP A 19 -3.42 -9.53 -2.87
N TYR A 20 -3.56 -8.34 -2.26
CA TYR A 20 -4.84 -7.87 -1.70
C TYR A 20 -6.01 -8.06 -2.68
N SER A 21 -5.82 -7.74 -3.96
CA SER A 21 -6.84 -7.87 -5.01
C SER A 21 -7.31 -9.31 -5.27
N GLN A 22 -6.58 -10.32 -4.82
CA GLN A 22 -6.92 -11.74 -4.95
C GLN A 22 -7.69 -12.29 -3.75
N PHE A 23 -7.78 -11.54 -2.65
CA PHE A 23 -8.55 -11.95 -1.48
C PHE A 23 -10.04 -11.94 -1.80
N ARG A 24 -10.83 -12.75 -1.09
CA ARG A 24 -12.27 -12.91 -1.34
C ARG A 24 -13.07 -11.59 -1.35
N LYS A 25 -12.65 -10.61 -0.53
CA LYS A 25 -13.23 -9.25 -0.48
C LYS A 25 -12.27 -8.17 -0.97
N GLY A 26 -11.12 -8.59 -1.51
CA GLY A 26 -10.11 -7.70 -2.05
C GLY A 26 -10.54 -7.09 -3.37
N LYS A 27 -9.97 -5.94 -3.71
CA LYS A 27 -10.18 -5.25 -5.00
C LYS A 27 -8.90 -4.56 -5.44
N GLN A 28 -8.72 -4.40 -6.74
CA GLN A 28 -7.70 -3.48 -7.24
C GLN A 28 -8.12 -2.04 -6.92
N PHE A 29 -7.13 -1.17 -6.69
CA PHE A 29 -7.40 0.25 -6.50
C PHE A 29 -7.92 0.87 -7.80
N SER A 30 -8.88 1.78 -7.66
CA SER A 30 -9.41 2.62 -8.73
C SER A 30 -9.41 4.07 -8.26
N TYR A 31 -9.30 4.99 -9.22
CA TYR A 31 -9.21 6.42 -8.95
C TYR A 31 -10.50 7.11 -9.38
N SER A 32 -10.89 8.15 -8.64
CA SER A 32 -12.03 9.00 -8.97
C SER A 32 -11.58 10.46 -9.05
N GLY A 33 -12.27 11.25 -9.88
CA GLY A 33 -12.10 12.69 -9.96
C GLY A 33 -12.55 13.38 -8.68
N SER A 34 -12.33 14.69 -8.61
CA SER A 34 -12.80 15.53 -7.49
C SER A 34 -14.33 15.56 -7.37
N ASP A 35 -15.03 15.31 -8.48
CA ASP A 35 -16.48 15.17 -8.58
C ASP A 35 -16.98 13.77 -8.21
N GLY A 36 -16.08 12.83 -7.88
CA GLY A 36 -16.41 11.44 -7.55
C GLY A 36 -16.62 10.54 -8.76
N SER A 37 -16.55 11.08 -9.99
CA SER A 37 -16.65 10.29 -11.21
C SER A 37 -15.44 9.36 -11.35
N PRO A 38 -15.61 8.11 -11.80
CA PRO A 38 -14.48 7.19 -12.01
C PRO A 38 -13.55 7.74 -13.09
N VAL A 39 -12.24 7.76 -12.81
CA VAL A 39 -11.22 8.15 -13.80
C VAL A 39 -10.91 6.94 -14.67
N HIS A 40 -11.12 7.10 -15.98
CA HIS A 40 -10.87 6.01 -16.92
C HIS A 40 -9.35 5.78 -17.11
N VAL A 41 -8.94 4.54 -17.39
CA VAL A 41 -7.52 4.18 -17.56
C VAL A 41 -6.82 5.04 -18.62
N VAL A 42 -7.52 5.40 -19.69
CA VAL A 42 -6.99 6.28 -20.75
C VAL A 42 -6.60 7.65 -20.18
N GLN A 43 -7.40 8.24 -19.30
CA GLN A 43 -7.09 9.55 -18.69
C GLN A 43 -5.85 9.46 -17.81
N LEU A 44 -5.67 8.37 -17.05
CA LEU A 44 -4.47 8.13 -16.26
C LEU A 44 -3.22 7.95 -17.14
N VAL A 45 -3.35 7.33 -18.31
CA VAL A 45 -2.25 7.23 -19.29
C VAL A 45 -1.84 8.60 -19.80
N PHE A 46 -2.80 9.46 -20.20
CA PHE A 46 -2.48 10.83 -20.59
C PHE A 46 -1.81 11.62 -19.47
N LEU A 47 -2.31 11.50 -18.24
CA LEU A 47 -1.68 12.16 -17.09
C LEU A 47 -0.23 11.68 -16.90
N LYS A 48 0.04 10.38 -17.07
CA LYS A 48 1.39 9.82 -17.04
C LYS A 48 2.28 10.39 -18.14
N LEU A 49 1.78 10.48 -19.38
CA LEU A 49 2.55 11.03 -20.52
C LEU A 49 2.87 12.52 -20.38
N LEU A 50 2.00 13.28 -19.73
CA LEU A 50 2.14 14.72 -19.54
C LEU A 50 2.89 15.11 -18.25
N SER A 51 3.32 14.12 -17.45
CA SER A 51 3.99 14.35 -16.17
C SER A 51 5.41 13.80 -16.19
N ALA A 52 6.36 14.55 -15.62
CA ALA A 52 7.75 14.09 -15.50
C ALA A 52 7.98 13.10 -14.34
N SER A 53 7.09 13.11 -13.35
CA SER A 53 7.09 12.15 -12.24
C SER A 53 5.70 12.06 -11.61
N SER A 54 5.47 11.00 -10.84
CA SER A 54 4.27 10.79 -10.05
C SER A 54 4.62 10.30 -8.66
N ARG A 55 3.78 10.63 -7.67
CA ARG A 55 3.94 10.22 -6.27
C ARG A 55 2.60 9.81 -5.69
N GLN A 56 2.56 8.73 -4.93
CA GLN A 56 1.37 8.27 -4.21
C GLN A 56 1.72 7.98 -2.75
N THR A 57 0.79 8.28 -1.84
CA THR A 57 0.96 8.01 -0.41
C THR A 57 -0.06 6.98 0.04
N PHE A 58 0.41 5.93 0.69
CA PHE A 58 -0.42 4.85 1.21
C PHE A 58 -0.32 4.82 2.73
N THR A 59 -1.45 4.56 3.38
CA THR A 59 -1.49 4.28 4.82
C THR A 59 -1.93 2.83 5.00
N TYR A 60 -1.09 2.04 5.63
CA TYR A 60 -1.41 0.68 6.03
C TYR A 60 -1.73 0.66 7.52
N HIS A 61 -2.96 0.27 7.85
CA HIS A 61 -3.34 0.01 9.23
C HIS A 61 -3.00 -1.44 9.55
N CYS A 62 -2.32 -1.67 10.68
CA CYS A 62 -1.81 -2.97 11.07
C CYS A 62 -2.21 -3.31 12.51
N GLN A 63 -2.39 -4.60 12.75
CA GLN A 63 -2.62 -5.19 14.07
C GLN A 63 -1.95 -6.57 14.04
N ASN A 64 -1.05 -6.86 14.98
CA ASN A 64 -0.23 -8.07 14.99
C ASN A 64 0.48 -8.37 13.64
N SER A 65 0.89 -7.33 12.91
CA SER A 65 1.48 -7.45 11.59
C SER A 65 2.65 -6.47 11.45
N ALA A 66 3.75 -6.93 10.88
CA ALA A 66 4.88 -6.08 10.52
C ALA A 66 4.72 -5.57 9.09
N ALA A 67 5.00 -4.29 8.87
CA ALA A 67 4.76 -3.64 7.59
C ALA A 67 6.05 -3.25 6.85
N TRP A 68 7.14 -2.97 7.57
CA TRP A 68 8.42 -2.60 6.95
C TRP A 68 9.59 -3.38 7.56
N ILE A 69 10.06 -3.01 8.76
CA ILE A 69 11.04 -3.82 9.51
C ILE A 69 10.33 -4.55 10.65
N HIS A 70 10.63 -5.83 10.83
CA HIS A 70 10.23 -6.56 12.03
C HIS A 70 11.37 -6.52 13.04
N THR A 71 11.20 -5.77 14.13
CA THR A 71 12.31 -5.49 15.07
C THR A 71 12.75 -6.70 15.87
N ALA A 72 11.84 -7.63 16.19
CA ALA A 72 12.19 -8.82 16.96
C ALA A 72 13.12 -9.78 16.20
N THR A 73 13.01 -9.85 14.87
CA THR A 73 13.87 -10.69 14.02
C THR A 73 14.86 -9.89 13.19
N PHE A 74 14.84 -8.56 13.32
CA PHE A 74 15.60 -7.61 12.53
C PHE A 74 15.57 -7.92 11.02
N SER A 75 14.36 -8.16 10.47
CA SER A 75 14.19 -8.63 9.10
C SER A 75 13.06 -7.92 8.35
N HIS A 76 13.21 -7.83 7.03
CA HIS A 76 12.20 -7.28 6.11
C HIS A 76 11.36 -8.36 5.42
N GLN A 77 11.36 -9.59 5.93
CA GLN A 77 10.63 -10.72 5.32
C GLN A 77 9.12 -10.50 5.26
N HIS A 78 8.58 -9.69 6.18
CA HIS A 78 7.17 -9.32 6.26
C HIS A 78 6.88 -7.94 5.67
N ALA A 79 7.86 -7.30 5.01
CA ALA A 79 7.66 -5.98 4.44
C ALA A 79 6.57 -6.02 3.36
N LEU A 80 5.73 -4.98 3.34
CA LEU A 80 4.73 -4.82 2.29
C LEU A 80 5.38 -4.65 0.92
N ARG A 81 4.66 -5.15 -0.09
CA ARG A 81 5.02 -5.07 -1.49
C ARG A 81 3.91 -4.34 -2.21
N PHE A 82 4.28 -3.45 -3.12
CA PHE A 82 3.36 -2.64 -3.90
C PHE A 82 3.44 -3.07 -5.35
N ARG A 83 2.32 -3.00 -6.07
CA ARG A 83 2.29 -3.32 -7.49
C ARG A 83 1.81 -2.11 -8.28
N GLY A 84 2.65 -1.64 -9.19
CA GLY A 84 2.33 -0.55 -10.10
C GLY A 84 1.31 -0.95 -11.17
N SER A 85 0.77 0.04 -11.88
CA SER A 85 -0.19 -0.18 -12.98
C SER A 85 0.41 -0.90 -14.19
N SER A 86 1.73 -0.83 -14.37
CA SER A 86 2.51 -1.59 -15.35
C SER A 86 2.79 -3.04 -14.93
N GLY A 87 2.42 -3.41 -13.69
CA GLY A 87 2.67 -4.73 -13.13
C GLY A 87 4.00 -4.87 -12.39
N GLU A 88 4.84 -3.83 -12.41
CA GLU A 88 6.09 -3.73 -11.62
C GLU A 88 5.80 -3.90 -10.14
N GLU A 89 6.68 -4.62 -9.44
CA GLU A 89 6.61 -4.83 -8.00
C GLU A 89 7.67 -3.96 -7.31
N LEU A 90 7.23 -3.16 -6.35
CA LEU A 90 8.09 -2.36 -5.48
C LEU A 90 8.16 -3.01 -4.10
N THR A 91 9.37 -3.24 -3.64
CA THR A 91 9.70 -3.91 -2.38
C THR A 91 10.55 -2.99 -1.50
N HIS A 92 10.88 -3.42 -0.28
CA HIS A 92 11.77 -2.66 0.60
C HIS A 92 13.17 -2.37 0.00
N GLN A 93 13.59 -3.13 -1.01
CA GLN A 93 14.89 -2.94 -1.67
C GLN A 93 14.85 -1.77 -2.67
N ASP A 94 13.68 -1.40 -3.17
CA ASP A 94 13.46 -0.36 -4.17
C ASP A 94 13.44 1.04 -3.56
N THR A 95 14.43 1.34 -2.71
CA THR A 95 14.49 2.53 -1.85
C THR A 95 14.45 3.87 -2.59
N HIS A 96 14.76 3.89 -3.89
CA HIS A 96 14.61 5.08 -4.73
C HIS A 96 13.14 5.42 -5.04
N TYR A 97 12.28 4.40 -5.05
CA TYR A 97 10.88 4.50 -5.44
C TYR A 97 9.92 4.35 -4.28
N ILE A 98 10.30 3.67 -3.19
CA ILE A 98 9.46 3.52 -2.01
C ILE A 98 10.17 3.99 -0.73
N THR A 99 9.45 4.72 0.11
CA THR A 99 9.95 5.21 1.39
C THR A 99 8.90 5.03 2.48
N ALA A 100 9.29 4.40 3.60
CA ALA A 100 8.52 4.37 4.83
C ALA A 100 8.69 5.71 5.57
N LEU A 101 7.61 6.49 5.68
CA LEU A 101 7.62 7.81 6.33
C LEU A 101 7.50 7.70 7.86
N HIS A 102 6.74 6.71 8.32
CA HIS A 102 6.51 6.43 9.73
C HIS A 102 6.17 4.96 9.90
N ASP A 103 6.92 4.27 10.75
CA ASP A 103 6.76 2.83 10.97
C ASP A 103 6.26 2.53 12.38
N GLY A 104 4.93 2.54 12.51
CA GLY A 104 4.23 2.15 13.73
C GLY A 104 3.96 0.64 13.81
N CYS A 105 4.38 -0.13 12.81
CA CYS A 105 4.11 -1.56 12.70
C CYS A 105 5.35 -2.43 12.98
N GLN A 106 6.41 -1.84 13.54
CA GLN A 106 7.68 -2.52 13.76
C GLN A 106 7.62 -3.69 14.73
N VAL A 107 6.76 -3.55 15.73
CA VAL A 107 6.50 -4.52 16.79
C VAL A 107 5.07 -5.00 16.64
N THR A 108 4.83 -6.27 16.97
CA THR A 108 3.49 -6.82 17.03
C THR A 108 2.71 -6.21 18.20
N HIS A 109 1.85 -5.24 17.89
CA HIS A 109 0.90 -4.65 18.84
C HIS A 109 -0.48 -5.28 18.71
N THR A 110 -1.14 -5.47 19.85
CA THR A 110 -2.55 -5.85 19.92
C THR A 110 -3.47 -4.70 19.53
N ASP A 111 -3.00 -3.45 19.65
CA ASP A 111 -3.70 -2.26 19.21
C ASP A 111 -3.48 -2.00 17.72
N THR A 112 -4.42 -1.30 17.09
CA THR A 112 -4.29 -0.91 15.68
C THR A 112 -3.33 0.27 15.57
N THR A 113 -2.21 0.08 14.89
CA THR A 113 -1.26 1.14 14.54
C THR A 113 -1.28 1.40 13.04
N SER A 114 -0.52 2.39 12.59
CA SER A 114 -0.49 2.80 11.19
C SER A 114 0.93 3.01 10.71
N GLN A 115 1.14 2.61 9.47
CA GLN A 115 2.37 2.82 8.73
C GLN A 115 2.07 3.63 7.49
N HIS A 116 2.89 4.66 7.26
CA HIS A 116 2.75 5.54 6.09
C HIS A 116 3.87 5.28 5.10
N TYR A 117 3.51 5.17 3.83
CA TYR A 117 4.44 4.98 2.72
C TYR A 117 4.24 6.05 1.67
N THR A 118 5.33 6.42 1.03
CA THR A 118 5.32 7.08 -0.26
C THR A 118 5.86 6.13 -1.31
N THR A 119 5.21 6.06 -2.47
CA THR A 119 5.78 5.53 -3.71
C THR A 119 5.97 6.65 -4.73
N ALA A 120 6.99 6.54 -5.56
CA ALA A 120 7.30 7.44 -6.65
C ALA A 120 7.54 6.64 -7.94
N ALA A 121 7.20 7.22 -9.08
CA ALA A 121 7.52 6.68 -10.39
C ALA A 121 7.88 7.83 -11.35
N ARG A 122 8.76 7.53 -12.31
CA ARG A 122 9.03 8.39 -13.47
C ARG A 122 8.21 7.93 -14.66
#